data_AF-A0A0Q8FN08-F1
#
_entry.id   AF-A0A0Q8FN08-F1
#
_cell.length_a   1.000
_cell.length_b   1.000
_cell.length_c   1.000
_cell.angle_alpha   90.00
_cell.angle_beta   90.00
_cell.angle_gamma   90.00
#
_symmetry.space_group_name_H-M   'P 1'
#
loop_
_entity.id
_entity.type
_entity.pdbx_description
1 polymer ?
#
loop_
_entity_poly.entity_id
_entity_poly.type
_entity_poly.pdbx_seq_one_letter_code
_entity_poly.pdbx_strand_id
1 'polypeptide(L)'
;MSTSNNPLGQAFSAYLETIANYYDPEALALIKAVAARSPSPTTVEIAYQLLGGWTGTGMTLPPPMPPAPALSFPADHGEHWDTPIEWRYLTQSLDLVGGGKVNVITNLFRKAIATAATAPSLTEVERQIYSTSIAVTLELPGQPVAHYALPPTTFSALEGGVEIGNDPFKMVVGKVRLTGTSDVFPITFRIEDDGDPLAGRPALVVDIVAQATNPLFLQGKDGYIGAPVGAPTSVAWYYYSWPQQATTGTVTVGGVAYQVASGVTWMDHQWGGYPAPATAAAPGWSGWCWFEFQFEGDRSLTLACPHTAVVGGKLPFFNGGFGTYVEGGRSWLIPALLEVGDYAPSQATGVGYPSDWTLEAGTLGGPVMLVVKPKTLVADQAMWMGGLTEYSEAAATVTAIGMVNGEPVKMSGVGYCEGVGFENPAEQKLRVETWLRAKLEGQDPPTKTAAQVARAAASSSGHVEA
;
A
#
# COMPACT_ATOMS: atom_id res chain seq x y z
N MET A 1 -0.53 -2.01 41.36
CA MET A 1 -0.10 -3.30 40.78
C MET A 1 0.82 -2.96 39.62
N SER A 2 2.05 -3.44 39.62
CA SER A 2 2.96 -3.29 38.48
C SER A 2 2.36 -4.04 37.31
N THR A 3 1.68 -3.36 36.38
CA THR A 3 1.29 -3.96 35.11
C THR A 3 2.55 -4.02 34.27
N SER A 4 3.30 -5.12 34.38
CA SER A 4 4.46 -5.35 33.52
C SER A 4 4.02 -5.26 32.07
N ASN A 5 4.59 -4.32 31.33
CA ASN A 5 4.36 -4.12 29.90
C ASN A 5 4.67 -5.41 29.11
N ASN A 6 3.91 -5.74 28.06
CA ASN A 6 4.20 -6.91 27.20
C ASN A 6 5.51 -6.70 26.41
N PRO A 7 6.13 -7.78 25.86
CA PRO A 7 7.38 -7.66 25.10
C PRO A 7 7.30 -6.67 23.93
N LEU A 8 6.16 -6.64 23.23
CA LEU A 8 5.89 -5.72 22.12
C LEU A 8 5.98 -4.25 22.57
N GLY A 9 5.28 -3.90 23.65
CA GLY A 9 5.28 -2.57 24.24
C GLY A 9 6.63 -2.18 24.82
N GLN A 10 7.39 -3.12 25.37
CA GLN A 10 8.76 -2.88 25.85
C GLN A 10 9.70 -2.52 24.68
N ALA A 11 9.66 -3.29 23.59
CA ALA A 11 10.46 -3.05 22.40
C ALA A 11 10.13 -1.68 21.78
N PHE A 12 8.84 -1.39 21.61
CA PHE A 12 8.39 -0.11 21.06
C PHE A 12 8.74 1.06 21.97
N SER A 13 8.59 0.91 23.30
CA SER A 13 8.99 1.94 24.26
C SER A 13 10.48 2.24 24.20
N ALA A 14 11.34 1.23 24.12
CA ALA A 14 12.80 1.41 23.98
C ALA A 14 13.16 2.13 22.68
N TYR A 15 12.46 1.81 21.58
CA TYR A 15 12.61 2.51 20.31
C TYR A 15 12.20 3.99 20.39
N LEU A 16 11.08 4.30 21.04
CA LEU A 16 10.59 5.67 21.22
C LEU A 16 11.56 6.57 22.00
N GLU A 17 12.44 6.00 22.84
CA GLU A 17 13.50 6.77 23.51
C GLU A 17 14.62 7.22 22.56
N THR A 18 14.71 6.64 21.36
CA THR A 18 15.64 7.12 20.33
C THR A 18 15.12 8.36 19.62
N ILE A 19 13.81 8.62 19.67
CA ILE A 19 13.17 9.72 18.95
C ILE A 19 13.52 11.06 19.61
N ALA A 20 14.40 11.81 18.97
CA ALA A 20 14.80 13.16 19.37
C ALA A 20 14.17 14.23 18.45
N ASN A 21 13.98 15.43 18.99
CA ASN A 21 13.50 16.61 18.24
C ASN A 21 12.16 16.40 17.51
N TYR A 22 11.29 15.55 18.05
CA TYR A 22 9.95 15.38 17.49
C TYR A 22 9.13 16.66 17.67
N TYR A 23 8.46 17.09 16.60
CA TYR A 23 7.82 18.40 16.52
C TYR A 23 6.57 18.54 17.41
N ASP A 24 5.94 17.43 17.80
CA ASP A 24 4.68 17.41 18.55
C ASP A 24 4.85 16.68 19.91
N PRO A 25 5.20 17.37 21.00
CA PRO A 25 5.44 16.74 22.29
C PRO A 25 4.18 16.08 22.89
N GLU A 26 2.97 16.55 22.57
CA GLU A 26 1.73 15.98 23.07
C GLU A 26 1.43 14.63 22.40
N ALA A 27 1.61 14.56 21.07
CA ALA A 27 1.48 13.32 20.33
C ALA A 27 2.53 12.30 20.80
N LEU A 28 3.79 12.71 21.01
CA LEU A 28 4.81 11.79 21.53
C LEU A 28 4.48 11.27 22.93
N ALA A 29 3.98 12.13 23.82
CA ALA A 29 3.53 11.71 25.14
C ALA A 29 2.38 10.69 25.08
N LEU A 30 1.42 10.88 24.17
CA LEU A 30 0.34 9.94 23.92
C LEU A 30 0.86 8.59 23.42
N ILE A 31 1.77 8.59 22.44
CA ILE A 31 2.39 7.38 21.89
C ILE A 31 3.15 6.61 22.98
N LYS A 32 3.96 7.30 23.79
CA LYS A 32 4.68 6.69 24.92
C LYS A 32 3.74 6.12 25.97
N ALA A 33 2.64 6.81 26.29
CA ALA A 33 1.63 6.31 27.23
C ALA A 33 0.96 5.03 26.74
N VAL A 34 0.69 4.93 25.43
CA VAL A 34 0.16 3.72 24.79
C VAL A 34 1.17 2.58 24.82
N ALA A 35 2.42 2.86 24.44
CA ALA A 35 3.49 1.87 24.42
C ALA A 35 3.74 1.24 25.80
N ALA A 36 3.48 1.97 26.90
CA ALA A 36 3.65 1.51 28.27
C ALA A 36 2.54 0.56 28.78
N ARG A 37 1.42 0.40 28.06
CA ARG A 37 0.21 -0.31 28.54
C ARG A 37 -0.06 -1.68 27.88
N SER A 38 0.99 -2.41 27.50
CA SER A 38 0.86 -3.68 26.79
C SER A 38 -0.02 -3.57 25.53
N PRO A 39 0.36 -2.71 24.56
CA PRO A 39 -0.44 -2.49 23.36
C PRO A 39 -0.51 -3.75 22.50
N SER A 40 -1.59 -3.86 21.72
CA SER A 40 -1.67 -4.80 20.60
C SER A 40 -0.86 -4.29 19.39
N PRO A 41 -0.52 -5.14 18.40
CA PRO A 41 0.15 -4.71 17.17
C PRO A 41 -0.62 -3.62 16.43
N THR A 42 -1.95 -3.71 16.34
CA THR A 42 -2.78 -2.66 15.74
C THR A 42 -2.68 -1.35 16.50
N THR A 43 -2.69 -1.40 17.84
CA THR A 43 -2.48 -0.20 18.67
C THR A 43 -1.10 0.41 18.45
N VAL A 44 -0.05 -0.41 18.29
CA VAL A 44 1.30 0.06 17.96
C VAL A 44 1.33 0.72 16.59
N GLU A 45 0.73 0.12 15.55
CA GLU A 45 0.71 0.71 14.20
C GLU A 45 -0.01 2.05 14.16
N ILE A 46 -1.15 2.17 14.84
CA ILE A 46 -1.91 3.42 14.92
C ILE A 46 -1.09 4.50 15.64
N ALA A 47 -0.39 4.14 16.72
CA ALA A 47 0.53 5.07 17.39
C ALA A 47 1.73 5.43 16.51
N TYR A 48 2.28 4.47 15.77
CA TYR A 48 3.38 4.64 14.84
C TYR A 48 3.05 5.64 13.73
N GLN A 49 1.79 5.68 13.26
CA GLN A 49 1.33 6.63 12.24
C GLN A 49 1.61 8.09 12.61
N LEU A 50 1.51 8.46 13.90
CA LEU A 50 1.77 9.84 14.34
C LEU A 50 3.24 10.24 14.19
N LEU A 51 4.17 9.28 14.24
CA LEU A 51 5.61 9.56 14.17
C LEU A 51 6.04 10.08 12.78
N GLY A 52 5.36 9.67 11.70
CA GLY A 52 5.67 10.09 10.34
C GLY A 52 7.14 9.86 9.97
N GLY A 53 7.84 10.90 9.50
CA GLY A 53 9.26 10.82 9.12
C GLY A 53 10.24 10.54 10.27
N TRP A 54 9.83 10.71 11.55
CA TRP A 54 10.69 10.37 12.70
C TRP A 54 10.83 8.88 12.93
N THR A 55 10.12 8.05 12.17
CA THR A 55 10.29 6.60 12.16
C THR A 55 11.68 6.14 11.69
N GLY A 56 12.42 7.01 11.00
CA GLY A 56 13.83 6.77 10.70
C GLY A 56 14.80 7.01 11.88
N THR A 57 14.34 7.51 13.04
CA THR A 57 15.24 7.87 14.14
C THR A 57 15.82 6.62 14.81
N GLY A 58 17.13 6.64 15.08
CA GLY A 58 17.82 5.51 15.71
C GLY A 58 17.97 4.28 14.80
N MET A 59 17.39 4.31 13.59
CA MET A 59 17.54 3.28 12.58
C MET A 59 18.87 3.45 11.87
N THR A 60 19.57 2.33 11.63
CA THR A 60 20.69 2.30 10.68
C THR A 60 20.08 2.32 9.29
N LEU A 61 19.72 3.50 8.79
CA LEU A 61 19.23 3.62 7.42
C LEU A 61 20.35 3.14 6.49
N PRO A 62 20.06 2.24 5.53
CA PRO A 62 21.09 1.78 4.62
C PRO A 62 21.71 3.01 3.97
N PRO A 63 23.05 3.17 4.01
CA PRO A 63 23.68 4.22 3.25
C PRO A 63 23.26 4.04 1.79
N PRO A 64 23.12 5.13 1.01
CA PRO A 64 22.98 4.98 -0.44
C PRO A 64 24.07 4.03 -0.90
N MET A 65 23.74 2.90 -1.55
CA MET A 65 24.75 1.96 -2.03
C MET A 65 25.30 2.44 -3.38
N PRO A 66 26.56 2.92 -3.46
CA PRO A 66 27.34 2.81 -4.68
C PRO A 66 28.52 1.83 -4.51
N PRO A 67 28.91 1.10 -5.57
CA PRO A 67 28.31 1.06 -6.91
C PRO A 67 27.46 -0.19 -7.16
N ALA A 68 26.57 -0.08 -8.14
CA ALA A 68 25.71 -1.15 -8.65
C ALA A 68 26.50 -2.43 -9.08
N PRO A 69 25.85 -3.62 -9.14
CA PRO A 69 24.42 -3.86 -8.98
C PRO A 69 23.96 -3.66 -7.53
N ALA A 70 22.90 -2.87 -7.35
CA ALA A 70 22.35 -2.59 -6.03
C ALA A 70 21.57 -3.78 -5.47
N LEU A 71 21.06 -4.66 -6.33
CA LEU A 71 20.21 -5.79 -5.96
C LEU A 71 20.76 -7.14 -6.46
N SER A 72 20.56 -8.19 -5.67
CA SER A 72 21.00 -9.57 -5.88
C SER A 72 19.88 -10.56 -5.55
N PHE A 73 19.44 -11.31 -6.58
CA PHE A 73 18.42 -12.35 -6.44
C PHE A 73 19.05 -13.75 -6.30
N PRO A 74 18.51 -14.64 -5.45
CA PRO A 74 17.22 -14.53 -4.75
C PRO A 74 17.26 -13.80 -3.39
N ALA A 75 18.41 -13.28 -2.95
CA ALA A 75 18.54 -12.70 -1.60
C ALA A 75 17.54 -11.54 -1.37
N ASP A 76 17.39 -10.62 -2.32
CA ASP A 76 16.50 -9.45 -2.21
C ASP A 76 15.01 -9.76 -2.50
N HIS A 77 14.66 -11.04 -2.59
CA HIS A 77 13.27 -11.47 -2.41
C HIS A 77 12.87 -11.51 -0.93
N GLY A 78 13.84 -11.62 -0.02
CA GLY A 78 13.63 -11.66 1.44
C GLY A 78 13.29 -10.30 2.05
N GLU A 79 13.18 -10.25 3.38
CA GLU A 79 13.00 -9.00 4.12
C GLU A 79 14.34 -8.28 4.36
N HIS A 80 14.29 -6.95 4.40
CA HIS A 80 15.44 -6.06 4.62
C HIS A 80 15.35 -5.39 5.99
N TRP A 81 15.70 -6.15 7.03
CA TRP A 81 15.48 -5.84 8.45
C TRP A 81 16.01 -4.48 8.94
N ASP A 82 17.05 -3.95 8.28
CA ASP A 82 17.68 -2.67 8.65
C ASP A 82 16.91 -1.45 8.15
N THR A 83 15.86 -1.64 7.35
CA THR A 83 15.01 -0.55 6.88
C THR A 83 13.77 -0.36 7.75
N PRO A 84 13.31 0.88 8.00
CA PRO A 84 12.13 1.12 8.81
C PRO A 84 10.82 0.70 8.14
N ILE A 85 10.79 0.71 6.80
CA ILE A 85 9.57 0.47 6.03
C ILE A 85 9.90 -0.42 4.84
N GLU A 86 9.05 -1.43 4.63
CA GLU A 86 9.12 -2.35 3.50
C GLU A 86 7.72 -2.84 3.19
N TRP A 87 7.41 -3.05 1.92
CA TRP A 87 6.13 -3.61 1.53
C TRP A 87 6.20 -4.45 0.29
N ARG A 88 5.25 -5.39 0.22
CA ARG A 88 4.87 -6.08 -1.00
C ARG A 88 3.49 -5.61 -1.41
N TYR A 89 3.40 -5.09 -2.63
CA TYR A 89 2.15 -4.65 -3.26
C TYR A 89 1.81 -5.67 -4.34
N LEU A 90 0.70 -6.38 -4.20
CA LEU A 90 0.34 -7.49 -5.07
C LEU A 90 -1.07 -7.29 -5.64
N THR A 91 -1.17 -7.14 -6.96
CA THR A 91 -2.47 -7.07 -7.65
C THR A 91 -2.73 -8.35 -8.44
N GLN A 92 -3.99 -8.73 -8.54
CA GLN A 92 -4.46 -9.80 -9.40
C GLN A 92 -5.66 -9.33 -10.18
N SER A 93 -5.62 -9.51 -11.50
CA SER A 93 -6.74 -9.29 -12.41
C SER A 93 -7.13 -10.63 -13.02
N LEU A 94 -8.31 -11.14 -12.65
CA LEU A 94 -8.73 -12.52 -12.90
C LEU A 94 -10.02 -12.55 -13.72
N ASP A 95 -10.01 -13.32 -14.81
CA ASP A 95 -11.19 -13.69 -15.58
C ASP A 95 -11.74 -15.02 -15.08
N LEU A 96 -13.06 -15.09 -14.89
CA LEU A 96 -13.73 -16.27 -14.37
C LEU A 96 -14.27 -17.17 -15.50
N VAL A 97 -14.28 -18.48 -15.26
CA VAL A 97 -15.01 -19.44 -16.11
C VAL A 97 -16.50 -19.12 -16.07
N GLY A 98 -17.13 -19.03 -17.25
CA GLY A 98 -18.55 -18.66 -17.36
C GLY A 98 -18.81 -17.15 -17.37
N GLY A 99 -17.74 -16.34 -17.38
CA GLY A 99 -17.81 -14.88 -17.42
C GLY A 99 -17.70 -14.24 -16.04
N GLY A 100 -17.41 -12.95 -16.03
CA GLY A 100 -17.14 -12.17 -14.83
C GLY A 100 -15.65 -12.01 -14.53
N LYS A 101 -15.35 -11.09 -13.61
CA LYS A 101 -13.98 -10.70 -13.24
C LYS A 101 -13.84 -10.55 -11.74
N VAL A 102 -12.64 -10.83 -11.24
CA VAL A 102 -12.25 -10.55 -9.86
C VAL A 102 -10.92 -9.82 -9.89
N ASN A 103 -10.87 -8.66 -9.23
CA ASN A 103 -9.63 -7.92 -9.03
C ASN A 103 -9.33 -7.88 -7.53
N VAL A 104 -8.10 -8.23 -7.15
CA VAL A 104 -7.66 -8.26 -5.76
C VAL A 104 -6.41 -7.41 -5.64
N ILE A 105 -6.37 -6.51 -4.66
CA ILE A 105 -5.15 -5.84 -4.21
C ILE A 105 -4.84 -6.34 -2.80
N THR A 106 -3.60 -6.75 -2.58
CA THR A 106 -3.07 -7.13 -1.28
C THR A 106 -1.79 -6.36 -1.03
N ASN A 107 -1.83 -5.45 -0.08
CA ASN A 107 -0.66 -4.79 0.46
C ASN A 107 -0.24 -5.44 1.78
N LEU A 108 1.03 -5.82 1.87
CA LEU A 108 1.67 -6.30 3.09
C LEU A 108 2.77 -5.31 3.49
N PHE A 109 2.53 -4.54 4.55
CA PHE A 109 3.49 -3.55 5.05
C PHE A 109 4.25 -4.09 6.26
N ARG A 110 5.58 -4.06 6.23
CA ARG A 110 6.43 -4.21 7.41
C ARG A 110 6.82 -2.83 7.93
N LYS A 111 6.77 -2.68 9.25
CA LYS A 111 7.29 -1.51 9.97
C LYS A 111 8.21 -1.96 11.10
N ALA A 112 9.39 -1.36 11.19
CA ALA A 112 10.29 -1.59 12.30
C ALA A 112 9.78 -0.89 13.55
N ILE A 113 9.69 -1.63 14.65
CA ILE A 113 9.29 -1.10 15.97
C ILE A 113 10.44 -1.11 16.97
N ALA A 114 11.60 -1.63 16.58
CA ALA A 114 12.83 -1.65 17.35
C ALA A 114 14.04 -1.91 16.44
N THR A 115 15.24 -1.64 16.96
CA THR A 115 16.52 -1.99 16.32
C THR A 115 17.25 -3.05 17.14
N ALA A 116 18.31 -3.63 16.57
CA ALA A 116 19.19 -4.52 17.33
C ALA A 116 19.81 -3.84 18.56
N ALA A 117 19.99 -2.51 18.52
CA ALA A 117 20.51 -1.75 19.65
C ALA A 117 19.45 -1.51 20.74
N THR A 118 18.19 -1.24 20.38
CA THR A 118 17.12 -0.97 21.37
C THR A 118 16.48 -2.24 21.92
N ALA A 119 16.52 -3.35 21.18
CA ALA A 119 15.96 -4.64 21.58
C ALA A 119 16.89 -5.82 21.16
N PRO A 120 18.07 -5.96 21.80
CA PRO A 120 19.07 -6.97 21.42
C PRO A 120 18.65 -8.41 21.70
N SER A 121 17.68 -8.61 22.60
CA SER A 121 17.14 -9.94 22.93
C SER A 121 16.12 -10.47 21.93
N LEU A 122 15.64 -9.62 21.01
CA LEU A 122 14.67 -10.00 19.98
C LEU A 122 15.37 -10.44 18.70
N THR A 123 14.76 -11.37 17.99
CA THR A 123 15.15 -11.73 16.62
C THR A 123 14.81 -10.59 15.63
N GLU A 124 15.28 -10.70 14.39
CA GLU A 124 15.02 -9.70 13.35
C GLU A 124 13.53 -9.52 13.05
N VAL A 125 12.77 -10.63 13.01
CA VAL A 125 11.32 -10.63 12.75
C VAL A 125 10.51 -10.14 13.96
N GLU A 126 10.95 -10.40 15.18
CA GLU A 126 10.28 -9.95 16.42
C GLU A 126 10.39 -8.43 16.63
N ARG A 127 11.34 -7.76 15.97
CA ARG A 127 11.47 -6.30 15.98
C ARG A 127 10.53 -5.59 15.00
N GLN A 128 9.58 -6.32 14.40
CA GLN A 128 8.71 -5.82 13.35
C GLN A 128 7.24 -5.97 13.72
N ILE A 129 6.43 -5.13 13.08
CA ILE A 129 4.99 -5.38 12.89
C ILE A 129 4.69 -5.48 11.40
N TYR A 130 3.70 -6.29 11.08
CA TYR A 130 3.21 -6.51 9.72
C TYR A 130 1.74 -6.17 9.63
N SER A 131 1.33 -5.41 8.62
CA SER A 131 -0.07 -5.10 8.40
C SER A 131 -0.56 -5.37 7.00
N THR A 132 -1.86 -5.63 6.91
CA THR A 132 -2.55 -5.94 5.67
C THR A 132 -3.47 -4.80 5.29
N SER A 133 -3.46 -4.42 4.01
CA SER A 133 -4.55 -3.66 3.39
C SER A 133 -5.02 -4.45 2.18
N ILE A 134 -6.27 -4.91 2.19
CA ILE A 134 -6.79 -5.81 1.15
C ILE A 134 -8.12 -5.27 0.64
N ALA A 135 -8.28 -5.23 -0.69
CA ALA A 135 -9.56 -4.94 -1.30
C ALA A 135 -9.83 -5.86 -2.47
N VAL A 136 -11.12 -6.09 -2.74
CA VAL A 136 -11.58 -6.90 -3.85
C VAL A 136 -12.69 -6.18 -4.63
N THR A 137 -12.56 -6.17 -5.95
CA THR A 137 -13.60 -5.71 -6.89
C THR A 137 -14.15 -6.92 -7.65
N LEU A 138 -15.46 -7.12 -7.55
CA LEU A 138 -16.18 -8.29 -8.04
C LEU A 138 -17.15 -7.90 -9.15
N GLU A 139 -16.94 -8.43 -10.34
CA GLU A 139 -17.88 -8.37 -11.47
C GLU A 139 -18.43 -9.78 -11.71
N LEU A 140 -19.39 -10.22 -10.88
CA LEU A 140 -19.95 -11.57 -10.96
C LEU A 140 -21.12 -11.64 -11.94
N PRO A 141 -21.30 -12.74 -12.72
CA PRO A 141 -22.40 -12.87 -13.66
C PRO A 141 -23.77 -12.61 -13.05
N GLY A 142 -24.53 -11.69 -13.65
CA GLY A 142 -25.88 -11.34 -13.22
C GLY A 142 -25.96 -10.53 -11.92
N GLN A 143 -24.84 -10.07 -11.37
CA GLN A 143 -24.78 -9.22 -10.18
C GLN A 143 -24.25 -7.82 -10.50
N PRO A 144 -24.62 -6.80 -9.71
CA PRO A 144 -23.95 -5.51 -9.75
C PRO A 144 -22.46 -5.65 -9.44
N VAL A 145 -21.63 -4.78 -10.02
CA VAL A 145 -20.23 -4.70 -9.62
C VAL A 145 -20.15 -4.26 -8.16
N ALA A 146 -19.40 -4.99 -7.35
CA ALA A 146 -19.22 -4.71 -5.94
C ALA A 146 -17.75 -4.53 -5.61
N HIS A 147 -17.45 -3.62 -4.68
CA HIS A 147 -16.10 -3.43 -4.15
C HIS A 147 -16.14 -3.53 -2.63
N TYR A 148 -15.16 -4.24 -2.07
CA TYR A 148 -15.02 -4.44 -0.64
C TYR A 148 -13.57 -4.21 -0.21
N ALA A 149 -13.37 -3.20 0.63
CA ALA A 149 -12.16 -3.07 1.44
C ALA A 149 -12.31 -3.92 2.72
N LEU A 150 -11.33 -4.78 2.99
CA LEU A 150 -11.26 -5.53 4.24
C LEU A 150 -10.71 -4.62 5.35
N PRO A 151 -11.16 -4.79 6.61
CA PRO A 151 -10.52 -4.13 7.73
C PRO A 151 -9.02 -4.47 7.78
N PRO A 152 -8.13 -3.48 7.91
CA PRO A 152 -6.71 -3.76 8.01
C PRO A 152 -6.43 -4.52 9.30
N THR A 153 -5.50 -5.48 9.22
CA THR A 153 -5.07 -6.26 10.38
C THR A 153 -3.58 -6.10 10.58
N THR A 154 -3.13 -6.14 11.84
CA THR A 154 -1.71 -5.97 12.20
C THR A 154 -1.28 -7.10 13.10
N PHE A 155 -0.10 -7.67 12.84
CA PHE A 155 0.49 -8.76 13.60
C PHE A 155 1.93 -8.47 13.97
N SER A 156 2.43 -9.15 15.00
CA SER A 156 3.85 -9.20 15.36
C SER A 156 4.22 -10.64 15.68
N ALA A 157 5.43 -11.05 15.32
CA ALA A 157 5.92 -12.40 15.67
C ALA A 157 5.89 -12.66 17.19
N LEU A 158 6.00 -11.61 18.02
CA LEU A 158 5.91 -11.67 19.48
C LEU A 158 4.55 -12.14 20.00
N GLU A 159 3.49 -11.96 19.22
CA GLU A 159 2.11 -12.36 19.57
C GLU A 159 1.60 -13.50 18.67
N GLY A 160 2.43 -13.99 17.74
CA GLY A 160 2.08 -15.01 16.76
C GLY A 160 1.40 -14.45 15.50
N GLY A 161 1.11 -15.35 14.55
CA GLY A 161 0.47 -14.99 13.28
C GLY A 161 1.42 -14.39 12.23
N VAL A 162 2.73 -14.38 12.47
CA VAL A 162 3.75 -13.99 11.50
C VAL A 162 4.72 -15.15 11.27
N GLU A 163 4.89 -15.57 10.02
CA GLU A 163 5.99 -16.45 9.59
C GLU A 163 6.63 -15.88 8.33
N ILE A 164 7.94 -15.65 8.36
CA ILE A 164 8.70 -15.10 7.25
C ILE A 164 9.84 -16.06 6.89
N GLY A 165 10.07 -16.28 5.60
CA GLY A 165 11.17 -17.08 5.08
C GLY A 165 11.50 -16.74 3.63
N ASN A 166 12.74 -16.98 3.21
CA ASN A 166 13.19 -16.76 1.83
C ASN A 166 13.69 -18.03 1.13
N ASP A 167 13.84 -19.15 1.85
CA ASP A 167 14.19 -20.45 1.26
C ASP A 167 13.48 -21.59 2.03
N PRO A 168 12.26 -21.99 1.62
CA PRO A 168 11.46 -21.38 0.55
C PRO A 168 10.91 -19.98 0.90
N PHE A 169 10.50 -19.20 -0.10
CA PHE A 169 9.77 -17.96 0.12
C PHE A 169 8.48 -18.24 0.90
N LYS A 170 8.29 -17.49 1.98
CA LYS A 170 7.12 -17.57 2.86
C LYS A 170 6.85 -16.20 3.47
N MET A 171 5.60 -15.77 3.36
CA MET A 171 5.08 -14.62 4.09
C MET A 171 3.67 -14.94 4.60
N VAL A 172 3.56 -15.28 5.87
CA VAL A 172 2.29 -15.50 6.57
C VAL A 172 2.05 -14.33 7.49
N VAL A 173 0.95 -13.62 7.29
CA VAL A 173 0.49 -12.49 8.13
C VAL A 173 -0.99 -12.70 8.40
N GLY A 174 -1.29 -13.27 9.56
CA GLY A 174 -2.65 -13.66 9.95
C GLY A 174 -3.28 -14.65 8.97
N LYS A 175 -4.29 -14.17 8.23
CA LYS A 175 -5.04 -14.95 7.24
C LYS A 175 -4.52 -14.78 5.80
N VAL A 176 -3.46 -13.98 5.60
CA VAL A 176 -2.76 -13.88 4.32
C VAL A 176 -1.57 -14.82 4.36
N ARG A 177 -1.50 -15.76 3.42
CA ARG A 177 -0.37 -16.69 3.26
C ARG A 177 0.12 -16.65 1.85
N LEU A 178 1.38 -16.26 1.69
CA LEU A 178 2.13 -16.29 0.45
C LEU A 178 3.24 -17.33 0.60
N THR A 179 3.26 -18.34 -0.27
CA THR A 179 4.29 -19.40 -0.22
C THR A 179 4.79 -19.72 -1.61
N GLY A 180 6.09 -19.79 -1.77
CA GLY A 180 6.76 -19.91 -3.06
C GLY A 180 8.02 -20.75 -3.03
N THR A 181 8.83 -20.64 -4.09
CA THR A 181 10.20 -21.19 -4.09
C THR A 181 11.17 -20.15 -3.51
N SER A 182 12.48 -20.43 -3.47
CA SER A 182 13.46 -19.39 -3.12
C SER A 182 13.50 -18.22 -4.11
N ASP A 183 13.02 -18.42 -5.34
CA ASP A 183 12.88 -17.38 -6.37
C ASP A 183 11.45 -16.81 -6.41
N VAL A 184 10.73 -16.90 -5.29
CA VAL A 184 9.31 -16.49 -5.09
C VAL A 184 8.32 -17.32 -5.92
N PHE A 185 8.48 -17.39 -7.24
CA PHE A 185 7.53 -18.05 -8.13
C PHE A 185 7.90 -19.54 -8.37
N PRO A 186 6.93 -20.42 -8.67
CA PRO A 186 5.50 -20.18 -8.54
C PRO A 186 5.11 -19.87 -7.09
N ILE A 187 4.23 -18.88 -6.93
CA ILE A 187 3.77 -18.39 -5.63
C ILE A 187 2.29 -18.73 -5.47
N THR A 188 1.96 -19.34 -4.34
CA THR A 188 0.58 -19.61 -3.92
C THR A 188 0.12 -18.49 -3.00
N PHE A 189 -1.04 -17.94 -3.30
CA PHE A 189 -1.75 -16.97 -2.47
C PHE A 189 -2.94 -17.66 -1.83
N ARG A 190 -3.01 -17.60 -0.50
CA ARG A 190 -4.19 -17.95 0.27
C ARG A 190 -4.58 -16.76 1.15
N ILE A 191 -5.65 -16.07 0.76
CA ILE A 191 -6.21 -14.93 1.51
C ILE A 191 -7.60 -15.33 1.97
N GLU A 192 -7.84 -15.24 3.28
CA GLU A 192 -9.11 -15.64 3.88
C GLU A 192 -9.72 -14.50 4.69
N ASP A 193 -11.02 -14.33 4.54
CA ASP A 193 -11.80 -13.36 5.29
C ASP A 193 -13.21 -13.92 5.55
N ASP A 194 -13.70 -13.76 6.78
CA ASP A 194 -14.97 -14.35 7.20
C ASP A 194 -16.18 -13.51 6.74
N GLY A 195 -15.94 -12.36 6.13
CA GLY A 195 -16.95 -11.39 5.76
C GLY A 195 -17.44 -10.56 6.93
N ASP A 196 -18.45 -9.73 6.65
CA ASP A 196 -19.25 -9.03 7.65
C ASP A 196 -20.69 -8.92 7.11
N PRO A 197 -21.58 -9.85 7.49
CA PRO A 197 -22.97 -9.82 7.04
C PRO A 197 -23.73 -8.55 7.45
N LEU A 198 -23.33 -7.88 8.53
CA LEU A 198 -23.97 -6.62 8.97
C LEU A 198 -23.57 -5.44 8.07
N ALA A 199 -22.37 -5.49 7.50
CA ALA A 199 -21.88 -4.54 6.50
C ALA A 199 -22.15 -4.99 5.05
N GLY A 200 -22.84 -6.12 4.84
CA GLY A 200 -23.11 -6.67 3.50
C GLY A 200 -21.85 -7.18 2.77
N ARG A 201 -20.75 -7.42 3.51
CA ARG A 201 -19.50 -7.94 2.97
C ARG A 201 -19.52 -9.48 3.03
N PRO A 202 -19.41 -10.18 1.90
CA PRO A 202 -19.42 -11.65 1.89
C PRO A 202 -18.11 -12.21 2.46
N ALA A 203 -18.15 -13.44 2.96
CA ALA A 203 -16.93 -14.20 3.21
C ALA A 203 -16.14 -14.39 1.91
N LEU A 204 -14.82 -14.30 1.98
CA LEU A 204 -13.92 -14.33 0.85
C LEU A 204 -12.79 -15.33 1.08
N VAL A 205 -12.50 -16.12 0.04
CA VAL A 205 -11.30 -16.94 -0.02
C VAL A 205 -10.68 -16.78 -1.41
N VAL A 206 -9.45 -16.26 -1.47
CA VAL A 206 -8.64 -16.24 -2.69
C VAL A 206 -7.60 -17.35 -2.56
N ASP A 207 -7.65 -18.34 -3.45
CA ASP A 207 -6.75 -19.49 -3.48
C ASP A 207 -6.22 -19.69 -4.90
N ILE A 208 -5.10 -19.04 -5.19
CA ILE A 208 -4.56 -18.90 -6.54
C ILE A 208 -3.06 -19.17 -6.54
N VAL A 209 -2.56 -19.58 -7.70
CA VAL A 209 -1.13 -19.75 -7.97
C VAL A 209 -0.75 -18.89 -9.16
N ALA A 210 0.26 -18.05 -8.98
CA ALA A 210 0.90 -17.32 -10.07
C ALA A 210 2.19 -18.03 -10.47
N GLN A 211 2.37 -18.26 -11.77
CA GLN A 211 3.53 -18.91 -12.37
C GLN A 211 4.56 -17.89 -12.84
N ALA A 212 5.85 -18.26 -12.79
CA ALA A 212 6.97 -17.45 -13.31
C ALA A 212 6.91 -17.35 -14.85
N THR A 213 6.14 -16.42 -15.41
CA THR A 213 5.94 -16.33 -16.87
C THR A 213 6.63 -15.13 -17.52
N ASN A 214 6.86 -14.07 -16.78
CA ASN A 214 7.56 -12.89 -17.25
C ASN A 214 8.71 -12.54 -16.30
N PRO A 215 9.80 -11.90 -16.76
CA PRO A 215 10.88 -11.48 -15.86
C PRO A 215 10.45 -10.30 -14.99
N LEU A 216 11.08 -10.16 -13.82
CA LEU A 216 11.04 -8.91 -13.08
C LEU A 216 11.82 -7.80 -13.83
N PHE A 217 11.53 -6.56 -13.49
CA PHE A 217 12.32 -5.42 -13.92
C PHE A 217 12.62 -4.49 -12.74
N LEU A 218 13.76 -3.83 -12.82
CA LEU A 218 14.20 -2.89 -11.80
C LEU A 218 13.57 -1.51 -12.05
N GLN A 219 13.07 -0.90 -10.99
CA GLN A 219 12.54 0.46 -11.06
C GLN A 219 13.67 1.48 -10.92
N GLY A 220 13.45 2.69 -11.45
CA GLY A 220 14.41 3.78 -11.28
C GLY A 220 15.74 3.48 -11.97
N LYS A 221 16.84 3.78 -11.28
CA LYS A 221 18.19 3.49 -11.79
C LYS A 221 18.71 2.23 -11.11
N ASP A 222 18.67 1.10 -11.81
CA ASP A 222 19.18 -0.19 -11.32
C ASP A 222 18.55 -0.63 -9.98
N GLY A 223 17.25 -0.32 -9.78
CA GLY A 223 16.49 -0.64 -8.58
C GLY A 223 16.46 0.50 -7.57
N TYR A 224 17.30 1.52 -7.73
CA TYR A 224 17.32 2.69 -6.87
C TYR A 224 16.28 3.72 -7.34
N ILE A 225 15.35 4.05 -6.46
CA ILE A 225 14.47 5.20 -6.57
C ILE A 225 14.98 6.23 -5.56
N GLY A 226 15.52 7.35 -6.07
CA GLY A 226 15.98 8.42 -5.19
C GLY A 226 14.87 8.93 -4.29
N ALA A 227 15.24 9.51 -3.15
CA ALA A 227 14.27 10.24 -2.34
C ALA A 227 13.59 11.34 -3.19
N PRO A 228 12.30 11.68 -2.96
CA PRO A 228 11.57 12.67 -3.74
C PRO A 228 12.36 13.97 -3.95
N VAL A 229 12.11 14.68 -5.05
CA VAL A 229 12.80 15.94 -5.37
C VAL A 229 12.80 16.88 -4.16
N GLY A 230 13.99 17.20 -3.64
CA GLY A 230 14.17 18.07 -2.47
C GLY A 230 14.44 17.36 -1.13
N ALA A 231 14.35 16.03 -1.06
CA ALA A 231 14.79 15.27 0.11
C ALA A 231 16.32 15.09 0.13
N PRO A 232 16.96 15.04 1.32
CA PRO A 232 18.38 14.73 1.43
C PRO A 232 18.69 13.40 0.74
N THR A 233 19.73 13.38 -0.08
CA THR A 233 20.19 12.21 -0.88
C THR A 233 20.78 11.07 -0.03
N SER A 234 20.64 11.12 1.29
CA SER A 234 21.31 10.23 2.24
C SER A 234 20.52 8.96 2.58
N VAL A 235 19.36 8.72 1.97
CA VAL A 235 18.57 7.49 2.16
C VAL A 235 18.10 6.94 0.81
N ALA A 236 18.15 5.62 0.68
CA ALA A 236 17.78 4.91 -0.54
C ALA A 236 16.41 4.22 -0.38
N TRP A 237 15.58 4.34 -1.42
CA TRP A 237 14.49 3.40 -1.67
C TRP A 237 14.95 2.44 -2.75
N TYR A 238 14.69 1.16 -2.52
CA TYR A 238 14.94 0.09 -3.47
C TYR A 238 13.63 -0.49 -3.93
N TYR A 239 13.52 -0.76 -5.22
CA TYR A 239 12.26 -1.12 -5.82
C TYR A 239 12.46 -1.93 -7.11
N TYR A 240 11.80 -3.09 -7.18
CA TYR A 240 11.57 -3.82 -8.42
C TYR A 240 10.12 -4.28 -8.52
N SER A 241 9.72 -4.60 -9.74
CA SER A 241 8.38 -5.06 -10.07
C SER A 241 8.45 -6.35 -10.87
N TRP A 242 7.48 -7.23 -10.67
CA TRP A 242 7.35 -8.52 -11.33
C TRP A 242 5.95 -8.63 -11.95
N PRO A 243 5.79 -8.18 -13.21
CA PRO A 243 4.49 -8.02 -13.82
C PRO A 243 4.03 -9.30 -14.54
N GLN A 244 2.73 -9.39 -14.85
CA GLN A 244 2.19 -10.35 -15.83
C GLN A 244 2.53 -11.82 -15.54
N GLN A 245 2.50 -12.21 -14.27
CA GLN A 245 2.66 -13.60 -13.87
C GLN A 245 1.34 -14.34 -14.12
N ALA A 246 1.35 -15.42 -14.89
CA ALA A 246 0.14 -16.12 -15.27
C ALA A 246 -0.52 -16.78 -14.06
N THR A 247 -1.79 -16.47 -13.84
CA THR A 247 -2.48 -16.81 -12.58
C THR A 247 -3.69 -17.69 -12.82
N THR A 248 -3.78 -18.76 -12.02
CA THR A 248 -4.89 -19.72 -12.04
C THR A 248 -5.30 -20.07 -10.62
N GLY A 249 -6.48 -20.65 -10.43
CA GLY A 249 -6.97 -21.08 -9.12
C GLY A 249 -8.44 -20.80 -8.94
N THR A 250 -8.86 -20.56 -7.71
CA THR A 250 -10.26 -20.39 -7.31
C THR A 250 -10.42 -19.16 -6.43
N VAL A 251 -11.49 -18.41 -6.66
CA VAL A 251 -11.98 -17.39 -5.73
C VAL A 251 -13.33 -17.82 -5.21
N THR A 252 -13.50 -17.90 -3.89
CA THR A 252 -14.79 -18.22 -3.25
C THR A 252 -15.37 -16.95 -2.64
N VAL A 253 -16.58 -16.59 -3.03
CA VAL A 253 -17.31 -15.42 -2.52
C VAL A 253 -18.64 -15.89 -1.96
N GLY A 254 -18.90 -15.60 -0.68
CA GLY A 254 -20.16 -15.97 -0.01
C GLY A 254 -20.43 -17.49 -0.04
N GLY A 255 -19.39 -18.31 -0.04
CA GLY A 255 -19.48 -19.77 -0.15
C GLY A 255 -19.62 -20.31 -1.58
N VAL A 256 -19.68 -19.45 -2.60
CA VAL A 256 -19.72 -19.86 -4.01
C VAL A 256 -18.32 -19.79 -4.61
N ALA A 257 -17.82 -20.91 -5.12
CA ALA A 257 -16.51 -21.00 -5.75
C ALA A 257 -16.57 -20.65 -7.25
N TYR A 258 -15.68 -19.76 -7.68
CA TYR A 258 -15.49 -19.34 -9.05
C TYR A 258 -14.09 -19.75 -9.52
N GLN A 259 -14.04 -20.56 -10.58
CA GLN A 259 -12.78 -20.98 -11.19
C GLN A 259 -12.19 -19.84 -12.04
N VAL A 260 -10.90 -19.56 -11.86
CA VAL A 260 -10.16 -18.63 -12.73
C VAL A 260 -9.88 -19.30 -14.07
N ALA A 261 -10.34 -18.68 -15.16
CA ALA A 261 -10.07 -19.11 -16.54
C ALA A 261 -8.70 -18.62 -17.03
N SER A 262 -8.39 -17.36 -16.73
CA SER A 262 -7.11 -16.70 -17.01
C SER A 262 -6.93 -15.55 -16.03
N GLY A 263 -5.69 -15.15 -15.80
CA GLY A 263 -5.43 -13.98 -14.96
C GLY A 263 -3.96 -13.61 -14.97
N VAL A 264 -3.69 -12.41 -14.48
CA VAL A 264 -2.33 -11.89 -14.31
C VAL A 264 -2.14 -11.39 -12.89
N THR A 265 -0.96 -11.68 -12.34
CA THR A 265 -0.48 -11.15 -11.06
C THR A 265 0.66 -10.17 -11.31
N TRP A 266 0.58 -9.02 -10.65
CA TRP A 266 1.69 -8.09 -10.45
C TRP A 266 2.22 -8.24 -9.02
N MET A 267 3.54 -8.13 -8.86
CA MET A 267 4.17 -7.97 -7.55
C MET A 267 5.17 -6.84 -7.58
N ASP A 268 5.02 -5.89 -6.67
CA ASP A 268 6.02 -4.90 -6.31
C ASP A 268 6.66 -5.28 -4.99
N HIS A 269 7.98 -5.08 -4.90
CA HIS A 269 8.71 -5.19 -3.65
C HIS A 269 9.56 -3.93 -3.46
N GLN A 270 9.24 -3.19 -2.40
CA GLN A 270 9.88 -1.91 -2.13
C GLN A 270 10.25 -1.77 -0.66
N TRP A 271 11.46 -1.28 -0.38
CA TRP A 271 11.95 -1.05 0.97
C TRP A 271 12.83 0.19 1.04
N GLY A 272 12.88 0.78 2.23
CA GLY A 272 13.62 2.00 2.46
C GLY A 272 13.15 2.74 3.70
N GLY A 273 13.39 4.04 3.73
CA GLY A 273 12.98 4.89 4.84
C GLY A 273 13.17 6.36 4.55
N TYR A 274 12.57 7.18 5.40
CA TYR A 274 12.85 8.60 5.43
C TYR A 274 13.89 8.87 6.53
N PRO A 275 14.89 9.73 6.29
CA PRO A 275 15.73 10.20 7.38
C PRO A 275 14.88 10.97 8.38
N ALA A 276 15.21 10.83 9.67
CA ALA A 276 14.61 11.67 10.69
C ALA A 276 14.79 13.15 10.29
N PRO A 277 13.74 13.98 10.33
CA PRO A 277 13.84 15.38 9.95
C PRO A 277 14.91 16.10 10.76
N ALA A 278 15.72 16.92 10.07
CA ALA A 278 16.82 17.65 10.68
C ALA A 278 16.36 18.79 11.60
N THR A 279 15.09 19.17 11.54
CA THR A 279 14.49 20.24 12.34
C THR A 279 13.25 19.72 13.06
N ALA A 280 12.90 20.33 14.20
CA ALA A 280 11.66 20.08 14.93
C ALA A 280 10.45 20.79 14.29
N ALA A 281 10.50 21.11 12.99
CA ALA A 281 9.38 21.73 12.30
C ALA A 281 8.35 20.66 11.93
N ALA A 282 7.06 21.02 12.00
CA ALA A 282 6.01 20.17 11.46
C ALA A 282 6.31 19.82 9.99
N PRO A 283 6.22 18.54 9.60
CA PRO A 283 6.50 18.14 8.23
C PRO A 283 5.47 18.75 7.28
N GLY A 284 5.91 19.02 6.04
CA GLY A 284 4.98 19.34 4.97
C GLY A 284 4.08 18.15 4.63
N TRP A 285 2.96 18.43 3.99
CA TRP A 285 2.06 17.39 3.47
C TRP A 285 2.49 16.93 2.08
N SER A 286 2.50 15.63 1.88
CA SER A 286 2.78 15.00 0.59
C SER A 286 1.91 13.77 0.37
N GLY A 287 1.64 13.50 -0.90
CA GLY A 287 0.98 12.29 -1.37
C GLY A 287 1.52 11.89 -2.73
N TRP A 288 0.86 10.93 -3.36
CA TRP A 288 1.19 10.51 -4.73
C TRP A 288 -0.04 9.92 -5.40
N CYS A 289 -0.06 10.02 -6.74
CA CYS A 289 -0.79 9.08 -7.56
C CYS A 289 0.21 8.06 -8.11
N TRP A 290 -0.09 6.77 -7.99
CA TRP A 290 0.75 5.71 -8.55
C TRP A 290 -0.09 4.81 -9.45
N PHE A 291 0.55 4.23 -10.46
CA PHE A 291 -0.10 3.41 -11.47
C PHE A 291 0.76 2.20 -11.80
N GLU A 292 0.16 1.02 -11.88
CA GLU A 292 0.67 -0.12 -12.64
C GLU A 292 -0.31 -0.54 -13.70
N PHE A 293 0.22 -0.90 -14.86
CA PHE A 293 -0.55 -1.43 -15.96
C PHE A 293 0.14 -2.61 -16.62
N GLN A 294 -0.66 -3.64 -16.86
CA GLN A 294 -0.32 -4.87 -17.55
C GLN A 294 -1.09 -4.89 -18.87
N PHE A 295 -0.38 -4.64 -19.97
CA PHE A 295 -0.98 -4.60 -21.30
C PHE A 295 -0.90 -5.96 -21.98
N GLU A 296 -1.77 -6.19 -22.96
CA GLU A 296 -1.69 -7.36 -23.83
C GLU A 296 -0.27 -7.56 -24.41
N GLY A 297 0.23 -8.79 -24.37
CA GLY A 297 1.57 -9.14 -24.81
C GLY A 297 2.56 -9.19 -23.64
N ASP A 298 3.73 -8.58 -23.82
CA ASP A 298 4.84 -8.54 -22.85
C ASP A 298 5.12 -7.11 -22.38
N ARG A 299 4.10 -6.25 -22.41
CA ARG A 299 4.20 -4.82 -22.13
C ARG A 299 3.66 -4.46 -20.76
N SER A 300 4.44 -3.69 -20.01
CA SER A 300 4.05 -3.20 -18.69
C SER A 300 4.46 -1.75 -18.48
N LEU A 301 3.76 -1.05 -17.60
CA LEU A 301 4.05 0.33 -17.26
C LEU A 301 3.84 0.57 -15.77
N THR A 302 4.79 1.24 -15.12
CA THR A 302 4.56 1.93 -13.85
C THR A 302 4.71 3.41 -14.02
N LEU A 303 3.95 4.20 -13.24
CA LEU A 303 4.11 5.64 -13.14
C LEU A 303 3.87 6.08 -11.69
N ALA A 304 4.68 7.01 -11.20
CA ALA A 304 4.51 7.70 -9.93
C ALA A 304 4.46 9.21 -10.19
N CYS A 305 3.43 9.85 -9.65
CA CYS A 305 3.19 11.29 -9.73
C CYS A 305 3.06 11.84 -8.30
N PRO A 306 4.18 12.12 -7.61
CA PRO A 306 4.16 12.72 -6.28
C PRO A 306 3.50 14.10 -6.31
N HIS A 307 2.85 14.49 -5.22
CA HIS A 307 2.28 15.81 -5.06
C HIS A 307 2.41 16.31 -3.62
N THR A 308 2.29 17.62 -3.46
CA THR A 308 2.16 18.27 -2.14
C THR A 308 0.67 18.46 -1.82
N ALA A 309 0.34 19.38 -0.91
CA ALA A 309 -1.04 19.71 -0.57
C ALA A 309 -1.90 19.98 -1.80
N VAL A 310 -3.00 19.22 -1.90
CA VAL A 310 -4.08 19.47 -2.85
C VAL A 310 -4.70 20.84 -2.57
N VAL A 311 -4.97 21.62 -3.61
CA VAL A 311 -5.61 22.95 -3.49
C VAL A 311 -7.09 22.78 -3.76
N GLY A 312 -7.92 23.01 -2.74
CA GLY A 312 -9.38 22.81 -2.85
C GLY A 312 -9.78 21.35 -3.12
N GLY A 313 -8.98 20.38 -2.63
CA GLY A 313 -9.22 18.95 -2.84
C GLY A 313 -8.83 18.42 -4.22
N LYS A 314 -8.18 19.25 -5.05
CA LYS A 314 -7.74 18.87 -6.40
C LYS A 314 -6.24 19.01 -6.57
N LEU A 315 -5.68 18.21 -7.48
CA LEU A 315 -4.31 18.38 -7.93
C LEU A 315 -4.20 19.59 -8.87
N PRO A 316 -3.03 20.26 -8.91
CA PRO A 316 -2.74 21.25 -9.94
C PRO A 316 -2.90 20.66 -11.34
N PHE A 317 -3.28 21.51 -12.30
CA PHE A 317 -3.35 21.13 -13.71
C PHE A 317 -1.94 20.77 -14.22
N PHE A 318 -1.79 19.52 -14.65
CA PHE A 318 -0.53 18.83 -14.96
C PHE A 318 0.42 18.66 -13.77
N ASN A 319 0.43 17.45 -13.20
CA ASN A 319 1.37 17.03 -12.18
C ASN A 319 2.51 16.21 -12.79
N GLY A 320 3.75 16.55 -12.42
CA GLY A 320 4.93 15.84 -12.92
C GLY A 320 5.08 14.45 -12.29
N GLY A 321 5.58 13.51 -13.07
CA GLY A 321 5.85 12.15 -12.62
C GLY A 321 6.98 11.49 -13.40
N PHE A 322 7.21 10.23 -13.06
CA PHE A 322 8.19 9.37 -13.71
C PHE A 322 7.78 7.91 -13.52
N GLY A 323 8.37 7.01 -14.29
CA GLY A 323 8.16 5.59 -14.12
C GLY A 323 8.88 4.78 -15.17
N THR A 324 8.46 3.53 -15.35
CA THR A 324 9.18 2.58 -16.19
C THR A 324 8.20 1.93 -17.18
N TYR A 325 8.51 2.03 -18.46
CA TYR A 325 7.88 1.23 -19.50
C TYR A 325 8.72 -0.01 -19.78
N VAL A 326 8.07 -1.15 -20.03
CA VAL A 326 8.72 -2.43 -20.30
C VAL A 326 8.12 -3.07 -21.54
N GLU A 327 8.96 -3.62 -22.41
CA GLU A 327 8.57 -4.40 -23.59
C GLU A 327 9.75 -5.26 -24.06
N GLY A 328 9.50 -6.52 -24.45
CA GLY A 328 10.55 -7.39 -24.97
C GLY A 328 11.69 -7.67 -24.00
N GLY A 329 11.41 -7.66 -22.69
CA GLY A 329 12.40 -7.80 -21.63
C GLY A 329 13.34 -6.60 -21.46
N ARG A 330 13.04 -5.45 -22.11
CA ARG A 330 13.76 -4.19 -21.95
C ARG A 330 12.92 -3.21 -21.14
N SER A 331 13.57 -2.38 -20.34
CA SER A 331 12.92 -1.31 -19.59
C SER A 331 13.45 0.06 -20.00
N TRP A 332 12.58 1.07 -19.92
CA TRP A 332 12.89 2.47 -20.17
C TRP A 332 12.35 3.31 -19.02
N LEU A 333 13.25 4.03 -18.34
CA LEU A 333 12.84 5.10 -17.42
C LEU A 333 12.27 6.25 -18.25
N ILE A 334 11.05 6.67 -17.92
CA ILE A 334 10.31 7.68 -18.67
C ILE A 334 9.76 8.75 -17.73
N PRO A 335 9.72 10.03 -18.16
CA PRO A 335 8.94 11.04 -17.46
C PRO A 335 7.46 10.80 -17.70
N ALA A 336 6.63 11.38 -16.85
CA ALA A 336 5.19 11.43 -17.06
C ALA A 336 4.60 12.79 -16.68
N LEU A 337 3.48 13.11 -17.32
CA LEU A 337 2.57 14.18 -16.92
C LEU A 337 1.22 13.57 -16.60
N LEU A 338 0.64 14.00 -15.49
CA LEU A 338 -0.67 13.55 -15.04
C LEU A 338 -1.67 14.71 -15.08
N GLU A 339 -2.79 14.49 -15.75
CA GLU A 339 -4.01 15.27 -15.62
C GLU A 339 -5.10 14.42 -14.94
N VAL A 340 -5.72 14.97 -13.90
CA VAL A 340 -6.89 14.35 -13.24
C VAL A 340 -8.15 15.08 -13.69
N GLY A 341 -9.10 14.32 -14.24
CA GLY A 341 -10.40 14.84 -14.66
C GLY A 341 -11.40 14.87 -13.50
N ASP A 342 -11.85 13.69 -13.11
CA ASP A 342 -12.89 13.48 -12.11
C ASP A 342 -12.35 12.89 -10.80
N TYR A 343 -13.13 13.08 -9.74
CA TYR A 343 -12.89 12.57 -8.41
C TYR A 343 -14.13 11.84 -7.90
N ALA A 344 -13.94 10.68 -7.27
CA ALA A 344 -14.99 9.94 -6.59
C ALA A 344 -14.88 10.12 -5.07
N PRO A 345 -15.98 10.45 -4.38
CA PRO A 345 -15.97 10.58 -2.92
C PRO A 345 -15.96 9.21 -2.25
N SER A 346 -15.07 9.03 -1.26
CA SER A 346 -15.10 7.89 -0.34
C SER A 346 -16.45 7.85 0.40
N GLN A 347 -17.08 6.68 0.47
CA GLN A 347 -18.26 6.45 1.30
C GLN A 347 -17.95 6.58 2.80
N ALA A 348 -16.72 6.29 3.22
CA ALA A 348 -16.34 6.32 4.62
C ALA A 348 -15.97 7.73 5.11
N THR A 349 -15.25 8.53 4.33
CA THR A 349 -14.79 9.86 4.80
C THR A 349 -15.35 11.02 3.98
N GLY A 350 -15.86 10.78 2.77
CA GLY A 350 -16.19 11.81 1.78
C GLY A 350 -14.99 12.49 1.12
N VAL A 351 -13.76 12.06 1.42
CA VAL A 351 -12.56 12.52 0.71
C VAL A 351 -12.71 12.16 -0.77
N GLY A 352 -12.43 13.11 -1.66
CA GLY A 352 -12.44 12.88 -3.10
C GLY A 352 -11.10 12.29 -3.55
N TYR A 353 -11.13 11.07 -4.08
CA TYR A 353 -9.97 10.44 -4.71
C TYR A 353 -10.09 10.54 -6.23
N PRO A 354 -8.97 10.73 -6.97
CA PRO A 354 -8.99 10.70 -8.43
C PRO A 354 -9.68 9.44 -8.97
N SER A 355 -10.48 9.60 -10.01
CA SER A 355 -11.21 8.48 -10.65
C SER A 355 -11.20 8.53 -12.18
N ASP A 356 -10.65 9.59 -12.76
CA ASP A 356 -10.40 9.73 -14.19
C ASP A 356 -9.06 10.43 -14.41
N TRP A 357 -8.23 9.87 -15.28
CA TRP A 357 -6.86 10.33 -15.50
C TRP A 357 -6.52 10.33 -16.98
N THR A 358 -5.73 11.31 -17.39
CA THR A 358 -4.95 11.25 -18.64
C THR A 358 -3.48 11.38 -18.29
N LEU A 359 -2.70 10.41 -18.73
CA LEU A 359 -1.26 10.35 -18.49
C LEU A 359 -0.53 10.48 -19.83
N GLU A 360 0.43 11.39 -19.90
CA GLU A 360 1.40 11.43 -20.99
C GLU A 360 2.70 10.81 -20.48
N ALA A 361 3.06 9.64 -21.00
CA ALA A 361 4.18 8.83 -20.53
C ALA A 361 5.28 8.76 -21.59
N GLY A 362 6.45 9.30 -21.29
CA GLY A 362 7.57 9.40 -22.22
C GLY A 362 7.73 10.79 -22.84
N THR A 363 8.47 10.88 -23.95
CA THR A 363 8.79 12.15 -24.61
C THR A 363 8.65 12.07 -26.11
N LEU A 364 8.19 13.15 -26.73
CA LEU A 364 8.12 13.25 -28.19
C LEU A 364 9.51 13.05 -28.83
N GLY A 365 9.62 12.10 -29.75
CA GLY A 365 10.88 11.72 -30.38
C GLY A 365 11.78 10.81 -29.54
N GLY A 366 11.38 10.48 -28.30
CA GLY A 366 12.02 9.48 -27.46
C GLY A 366 11.63 8.04 -27.85
N PRO A 367 12.19 7.03 -27.14
CA PRO A 367 11.88 5.63 -27.39
C PRO A 367 10.45 5.25 -26.99
N VAL A 368 9.79 6.04 -26.14
CA VAL A 368 8.42 5.83 -25.69
C VAL A 368 7.73 7.19 -25.64
N MET A 369 6.51 7.26 -26.19
CA MET A 369 5.57 8.37 -26.00
C MET A 369 4.16 7.81 -26.08
N LEU A 370 3.46 7.77 -24.95
CA LEU A 370 2.14 7.18 -24.82
C LEU A 370 1.17 8.17 -24.18
N VAL A 371 -0.04 8.22 -24.70
CA VAL A 371 -1.20 8.76 -23.99
C VAL A 371 -1.92 7.58 -23.37
N VAL A 372 -1.93 7.51 -22.04
CA VAL A 372 -2.48 6.41 -21.24
C VAL A 372 -3.74 6.90 -20.53
N LYS A 373 -4.82 6.14 -20.67
CA LYS A 373 -6.15 6.45 -20.14
C LYS A 373 -6.70 5.27 -19.37
N PRO A 374 -6.48 5.23 -18.04
CA PRO A 374 -7.14 4.28 -17.17
C PRO A 374 -8.60 4.67 -16.94
N LYS A 375 -9.42 3.67 -16.64
CA LYS A 375 -10.82 3.80 -16.24
C LYS A 375 -11.06 2.87 -15.07
N THR A 376 -11.46 3.43 -13.93
CA THR A 376 -11.83 2.66 -12.75
C THR A 376 -13.02 1.74 -13.03
N LEU A 377 -13.02 0.57 -12.38
CA LEU A 377 -14.12 -0.39 -12.48
C LEU A 377 -15.36 0.07 -11.69
N VAL A 378 -15.14 0.74 -10.55
CA VAL A 378 -16.17 1.40 -9.74
C VAL A 378 -15.66 2.74 -9.23
N ALA A 379 -16.59 3.63 -8.87
CA ALA A 379 -16.27 4.98 -8.42
C ALA A 379 -15.49 5.00 -7.11
N ASP A 380 -16.03 4.39 -6.05
CA ASP A 380 -15.39 4.34 -4.73
C ASP A 380 -14.61 3.03 -4.55
N GLN A 381 -13.28 3.15 -4.50
CA GLN A 381 -12.34 2.07 -4.19
C GLN A 381 -11.39 2.51 -3.05
N ALA A 382 -11.89 3.35 -2.15
CA ALA A 382 -11.15 3.76 -0.96
C ALA A 382 -11.00 2.59 0.02
N MET A 383 -9.84 2.52 0.65
CA MET A 383 -9.49 1.52 1.64
C MET A 383 -8.60 2.11 2.74
N TRP A 384 -8.24 1.27 3.71
CA TRP A 384 -7.61 1.71 4.95
C TRP A 384 -6.25 1.06 5.14
N MET A 385 -5.24 1.86 5.44
CA MET A 385 -4.01 1.36 6.05
C MET A 385 -4.24 1.13 7.55
N GLY A 386 -3.48 0.20 8.15
CA GLY A 386 -3.57 -0.11 9.59
C GLY A 386 -3.36 1.08 10.52
N GLY A 387 -2.67 2.14 10.06
CA GLY A 387 -2.51 3.41 10.76
C GLY A 387 -3.76 4.32 10.83
N LEU A 388 -4.94 3.85 10.38
CA LEU A 388 -6.17 4.65 10.22
C LEU A 388 -6.06 5.79 9.20
N THR A 389 -5.25 5.56 8.16
CA THR A 389 -5.10 6.42 6.99
C THR A 389 -5.97 5.88 5.87
N GLU A 390 -6.84 6.73 5.32
CA GLU A 390 -7.60 6.36 4.14
C GLU A 390 -6.83 6.72 2.86
N TYR A 391 -6.88 5.84 1.89
CA TYR A 391 -6.29 6.00 0.56
C TYR A 391 -7.11 5.22 -0.47
N SER A 392 -6.87 5.42 -1.76
CA SER A 392 -7.59 4.70 -2.82
C SER A 392 -6.66 3.75 -3.56
N GLU A 393 -7.16 2.54 -3.85
CA GLU A 393 -6.51 1.51 -4.65
C GLU A 393 -7.49 1.03 -5.71
N ALA A 394 -7.59 1.79 -6.79
CA ALA A 394 -8.65 1.61 -7.77
C ALA A 394 -8.22 0.61 -8.85
N ALA A 395 -8.88 -0.56 -8.86
CA ALA A 395 -8.79 -1.48 -10.01
C ALA A 395 -9.29 -0.77 -11.26
N ALA A 396 -8.56 -0.92 -12.36
CA ALA A 396 -8.79 -0.19 -13.60
C ALA A 396 -8.58 -1.07 -14.84
N THR A 397 -9.37 -0.78 -15.86
CA THR A 397 -8.98 -1.09 -17.25
C THR A 397 -8.16 0.07 -17.79
N VAL A 398 -7.28 -0.18 -18.75
CA VAL A 398 -6.46 0.87 -19.33
C VAL A 398 -6.38 0.73 -20.84
N THR A 399 -6.34 1.87 -21.52
CA THR A 399 -5.93 1.95 -22.92
C THR A 399 -4.75 2.88 -23.05
N ALA A 400 -3.84 2.56 -23.96
CA ALA A 400 -2.75 3.46 -24.31
C ALA A 400 -2.56 3.51 -25.82
N ILE A 401 -2.30 4.71 -26.33
CA ILE A 401 -1.98 4.97 -27.74
C ILE A 401 -0.73 5.82 -27.84
N GLY A 402 0.09 5.59 -28.85
CA GLY A 402 1.27 6.41 -29.05
C GLY A 402 2.33 5.74 -29.91
N MET A 403 3.59 6.02 -29.59
CA MET A 403 4.75 5.52 -30.33
C MET A 403 5.70 4.82 -29.38
N VAL A 404 6.20 3.65 -29.79
CA VAL A 404 7.30 2.95 -29.12
C VAL A 404 8.36 2.59 -30.16
N ASN A 405 9.59 3.03 -29.93
CA ASN A 405 10.72 2.89 -30.85
C ASN A 405 10.40 3.35 -32.29
N GLY A 406 9.59 4.40 -32.44
CA GLY A 406 9.19 4.94 -33.74
C GLY A 406 8.03 4.20 -34.41
N GLU A 407 7.48 3.15 -33.80
CA GLU A 407 6.32 2.41 -34.32
C GLU A 407 5.03 2.79 -33.57
N PRO A 408 3.91 3.01 -34.28
CA PRO A 408 2.64 3.30 -33.65
C PRO A 408 2.09 2.09 -32.90
N VAL A 409 1.67 2.31 -31.66
CA VAL A 409 1.05 1.28 -30.81
C VAL A 409 -0.33 1.72 -30.34
N LYS A 410 -1.22 0.74 -30.21
CA LYS A 410 -2.48 0.84 -29.48
C LYS A 410 -2.60 -0.42 -28.63
N MET A 411 -2.71 -0.26 -27.34
CA MET A 411 -2.76 -1.36 -26.38
C MET A 411 -3.90 -1.17 -25.40
N SER A 412 -4.41 -2.29 -24.92
CA SER A 412 -5.38 -2.36 -23.83
C SER A 412 -4.80 -3.25 -22.74
N GLY A 413 -5.26 -3.05 -21.52
CA GLY A 413 -4.75 -3.77 -20.37
C GLY A 413 -5.59 -3.59 -19.13
N VAL A 414 -5.04 -4.07 -18.03
CA VAL A 414 -5.60 -4.00 -16.68
C VAL A 414 -4.53 -3.49 -15.72
N GLY A 415 -4.93 -3.08 -14.53
CA GLY A 415 -4.01 -2.69 -13.48
C GLY A 415 -4.70 -1.89 -12.40
N TYR A 416 -3.93 -1.09 -11.68
CA TYR A 416 -4.40 -0.32 -10.53
C TYR A 416 -3.93 1.12 -10.56
N CYS A 417 -4.75 1.99 -9.96
CA CYS A 417 -4.49 3.41 -9.78
C CYS A 417 -4.58 3.73 -8.28
N GLU A 418 -3.45 4.06 -7.66
CA GLU A 418 -3.35 4.40 -6.25
C GLU A 418 -3.45 5.93 -6.07
N GLY A 419 -4.19 6.37 -5.06
CA GLY A 419 -4.29 7.77 -4.65
C GLY A 419 -4.04 7.96 -3.15
N VAL A 420 -2.89 8.52 -2.79
CA VAL A 420 -2.45 8.75 -1.40
C VAL A 420 -2.34 10.24 -1.13
N GLY A 421 -2.66 10.66 0.09
CA GLY A 421 -2.46 12.04 0.53
C GLY A 421 -3.55 13.02 0.06
N PHE A 422 -4.76 12.52 -0.18
CA PHE A 422 -5.95 13.35 -0.46
C PHE A 422 -6.76 13.67 0.81
N GLU A 423 -6.65 12.83 1.82
CA GLU A 423 -7.26 13.05 3.14
C GLU A 423 -6.63 14.29 3.83
N ASN A 424 -7.43 15.03 4.60
CA ASN A 424 -6.90 16.16 5.38
C ASN A 424 -6.03 15.64 6.55
N PRO A 425 -4.73 16.02 6.65
CA PRO A 425 -3.84 15.57 7.72
C PRO A 425 -4.36 15.87 9.13
N ALA A 426 -5.05 17.00 9.32
CA ALA A 426 -5.59 17.37 10.62
C ALA A 426 -6.73 16.45 11.05
N GLU A 427 -7.58 16.03 10.10
CA GLU A 427 -8.69 15.10 10.37
C GLU A 427 -8.15 13.70 10.66
N GLN A 428 -7.17 13.25 9.88
CA GLN A 428 -6.46 11.99 10.12
C GLN A 428 -5.80 11.98 11.52
N LYS A 429 -5.02 13.02 11.86
CA LYS A 429 -4.37 13.15 13.17
C LYS A 429 -5.39 13.11 14.31
N LEU A 430 -6.47 13.87 14.19
CA LEU A 430 -7.54 13.88 15.19
C LEU A 430 -8.18 12.50 15.37
N ARG A 431 -8.44 11.78 14.27
CA ARG A 431 -8.96 10.41 14.31
C ARG A 431 -8.03 9.48 15.07
N VAL A 432 -6.75 9.50 14.74
CA VAL A 432 -5.71 8.66 15.38
C VAL A 432 -5.58 8.97 16.87
N GLU A 433 -5.47 10.24 17.25
CA GLU A 433 -5.36 10.63 18.66
C GLU A 433 -6.61 10.26 19.46
N THR A 434 -7.80 10.46 18.89
CA THR A 434 -9.07 10.09 19.53
C THR A 434 -9.13 8.58 19.78
N TRP A 435 -8.73 7.78 18.78
CA TRP A 435 -8.71 6.32 18.88
C TRP A 435 -7.76 5.86 20.01
N LEU A 436 -6.54 6.42 20.05
CA LEU A 436 -5.54 6.07 21.06
C LEU A 436 -5.97 6.47 22.47
N ARG A 437 -6.57 7.66 22.65
CA ARG A 437 -7.09 8.11 23.95
C ARG A 437 -8.22 7.21 24.45
N ALA A 438 -9.17 6.85 23.59
CA ALA A 438 -10.23 5.91 23.94
C ALA A 438 -9.66 4.56 24.41
N LYS A 439 -8.64 4.03 23.72
CA LYS A 439 -7.94 2.81 24.16
C LYS A 439 -7.24 2.97 25.51
N LEU A 440 -6.60 4.10 25.78
CA LEU A 440 -6.03 4.39 27.10
C LEU A 440 -7.11 4.50 28.18
N GLU A 441 -8.32 4.90 27.84
CA GLU A 441 -9.44 4.98 28.79
C GLU A 441 -10.17 3.65 28.97
N GLY A 442 -9.76 2.59 28.26
CA GLY A 442 -10.44 1.29 28.29
C GLY A 442 -11.80 1.30 27.58
N GLN A 443 -12.02 2.28 26.69
CA GLN A 443 -13.24 2.42 25.91
C GLN A 443 -13.08 1.78 24.52
N ASP A 444 -14.21 1.42 23.92
CA ASP A 444 -14.24 1.08 22.51
C ASP A 444 -14.02 2.36 21.70
N PRO A 445 -12.99 2.40 20.83
CA PRO A 445 -12.72 3.57 20.03
C PRO A 445 -13.87 3.79 19.04
N PRO A 446 -14.14 5.04 18.67
CA PRO A 446 -15.15 5.34 17.67
C PRO A 446 -14.80 4.63 16.36
N THR A 447 -15.73 3.82 15.87
CA THR A 447 -15.63 3.13 14.56
C THR A 447 -16.03 4.04 13.41
N LYS A 448 -16.53 5.25 13.70
CA LYS A 448 -16.98 6.24 12.73
C LYS A 448 -16.16 7.53 12.86
N THR A 449 -15.80 8.13 11.75
CA THR A 449 -15.17 9.45 11.69
C THR A 449 -16.13 10.52 12.21
N ALA A 450 -15.62 11.66 12.69
CA ALA A 450 -16.46 12.80 13.08
C ALA A 450 -17.35 13.28 11.92
N ALA A 451 -16.88 13.17 10.68
CA ALA A 451 -17.64 13.46 9.47
C ALA A 451 -18.79 12.47 9.23
N GLN A 452 -18.61 11.18 9.55
CA GLN A 452 -19.68 10.18 9.52
C GLN A 452 -20.71 10.41 10.63
N VAL A 453 -20.28 10.85 11.81
CA VAL A 453 -21.19 11.23 12.91
C VAL A 453 -22.00 12.47 12.53
N ALA A 454 -21.37 13.49 11.95
CA ALA A 454 -22.05 14.70 11.48
C ALA A 454 -23.01 14.44 10.31
N ARG A 455 -22.64 13.59 9.34
CA ARG A 455 -23.55 13.16 8.26
C ARG A 455 -24.70 12.30 8.77
N ALA A 456 -24.45 11.38 9.69
CA ALA A 456 -25.49 10.60 10.34
C ALA A 456 -26.46 11.52 11.10
N ALA A 457 -25.94 12.49 11.85
CA ALA A 457 -26.74 13.50 12.55
C ALA A 457 -27.58 14.33 11.57
N ALA A 458 -26.99 14.82 10.47
CA ALA A 458 -27.68 15.58 9.42
C ALA A 458 -28.76 14.77 8.69
N SER A 459 -28.51 13.48 8.45
CA SER A 459 -29.49 12.56 7.84
C SER A 459 -30.63 12.20 8.81
N SER A 460 -30.33 12.13 10.12
CA SER A 460 -31.33 11.90 11.16
C SER A 460 -32.17 13.14 11.50
N SER A 461 -31.65 14.34 11.25
CA SER A 461 -32.38 15.60 11.39
C SER A 461 -33.28 15.94 10.19
N GLY A 462 -33.14 15.24 9.06
CA GLY A 462 -33.96 15.42 7.85
C GLY A 462 -35.28 14.64 7.83
N HIS A 463 -35.67 14.00 8.94
CA HIS A 463 -36.92 13.24 9.08
C HIS A 463 -37.86 13.79 10.15
N VAL A 464 -37.73 15.08 10.47
CA VAL A 464 -38.74 15.82 11.24
C VAL A 464 -39.06 17.09 10.46
N GLU A 465 -40.33 17.20 10.05
CA GLU A 465 -40.99 18.31 9.32
C GLU A 465 -40.84 18.34 7.77
N ALA A 466 -41.70 17.57 7.08
CA ALA A 466 -42.88 18.07 6.34
C ALA A 466 -43.56 16.94 5.55
#